data_AF-A0A357V0K1-F1
#
_entry.id   AF-A0A357V0K1-F1
#
_cell.length_a   1.000
_cell.length_b   1.000
_cell.length_c   1.000
_cell.angle_alpha   90.00
_cell.angle_beta   90.00
_cell.angle_gamma   90.00
#
_symmetry.space_group_name_H-M   'P 1'
#
loop_
_entity.id
_entity.type
_entity.pdbx_description
1 polymer ?
#
loop_
_entity_poly.entity_id
_entity_poly.type
_entity_poly.pdbx_seq_one_letter_code
_entity_poly.pdbx_strand_id
1 'polypeptide(L)'
;MDQTHTDQPLWIPSPEYADGSTINQFRRHLNETLGLNLADTADLHAFSVNDREGFWVALKDYTGVRAETWGDRVLVDGDKMPGAKWFPDARLNYAENLLRRRDSAEAIVFRSETGARRAQTFAGLYDQVSSLTQYLKDRGVQSGDRVAGYLPNMPEAVAAMLAATSLGAVWSSCSPDFGVQGVLDRFGQIEPKVFFCTDGY
;
A
#
# COMPACT_ATOMS: atom_id res chain seq x y z
N MET A 1 9.31 26.65 -41.59
CA MET A 1 8.05 25.94 -41.34
C MET A 1 7.81 26.04 -39.86
N ASP A 2 6.85 26.87 -39.49
CA ASP A 2 6.55 27.27 -38.13
C ASP A 2 5.65 26.19 -37.50
N GLN A 3 6.20 25.38 -36.59
CA GLN A 3 5.39 24.46 -35.80
C GLN A 3 4.82 25.23 -34.61
N THR A 4 3.65 25.83 -34.81
CA THR A 4 2.84 26.36 -33.72
C THR A 4 2.43 25.18 -32.83
N HIS A 5 3.16 24.97 -31.73
CA HIS A 5 2.70 24.10 -30.64
C HIS A 5 1.39 24.69 -30.12
N THR A 6 0.27 24.07 -30.48
CA THR A 6 -1.01 24.41 -29.88
C THR A 6 -1.01 23.88 -28.45
N ASP A 7 -1.16 24.77 -27.46
CA ASP A 7 -1.39 24.48 -26.03
C ASP A 7 -2.77 23.80 -25.78
N GLN A 8 -3.27 23.02 -26.76
CA GLN A 8 -4.51 22.28 -26.59
C GLN A 8 -4.23 20.93 -25.94
N PRO A 9 -4.91 20.62 -24.82
CA PRO A 9 -4.76 19.33 -24.18
C PRO A 9 -5.27 18.22 -25.10
N LEU A 10 -4.59 17.07 -25.08
CA LEU A 10 -4.97 15.89 -25.86
C LEU A 10 -6.35 15.33 -25.47
N TRP A 11 -6.76 15.56 -24.23
CA TRP A 11 -8.04 15.12 -23.70
C TRP A 11 -8.42 15.97 -22.48
N ILE A 12 -9.72 16.20 -22.31
CA ILE A 12 -10.30 16.87 -21.15
C ILE A 12 -11.41 15.96 -20.61
N PRO A 13 -11.43 15.64 -19.30
CA PRO A 13 -12.53 14.87 -18.71
C PRO A 13 -13.85 15.62 -18.84
N SER A 14 -14.95 14.87 -18.96
CA SER A 14 -16.27 15.49 -18.86
C SER A 14 -16.47 16.04 -17.43
N PRO A 15 -17.28 17.11 -17.26
CA PRO A 15 -17.59 17.64 -15.94
C PRO A 15 -18.15 16.57 -14.98
N GLU A 16 -18.99 15.67 -15.48
CA GLU A 16 -19.59 14.60 -14.67
C GLU A 16 -18.54 13.59 -14.19
N TYR A 17 -17.57 13.24 -15.04
CA TYR A 17 -16.45 12.38 -14.67
C TYR A 17 -15.59 13.04 -13.60
N ALA A 18 -15.26 14.32 -13.78
CA ALA A 18 -14.48 15.08 -12.82
C ALA A 18 -15.20 15.17 -11.47
N ASP A 19 -16.47 15.58 -11.46
CA ASP A 19 -17.28 15.77 -10.24
C ASP A 19 -17.54 14.48 -9.45
N GLY A 20 -17.65 13.35 -10.16
CA GLY A 20 -17.85 12.02 -9.60
C GLY A 20 -16.58 11.36 -9.04
N SER A 21 -15.39 11.91 -9.33
CA SER A 21 -14.12 11.32 -8.91
C SER A 21 -13.94 11.29 -7.39
N THR A 22 -13.24 10.28 -6.88
CA THR A 22 -12.96 10.12 -5.43
C THR A 22 -12.16 11.29 -4.87
N ILE A 23 -11.28 11.91 -5.68
CA ILE A 23 -10.52 13.10 -5.25
C ILE A 23 -11.44 14.31 -5.03
N ASN A 24 -12.46 14.51 -5.87
CA ASN A 24 -13.45 15.58 -5.66
C ASN A 24 -14.38 15.26 -4.48
N GLN A 25 -14.71 14.00 -4.24
CA GLN A 25 -15.43 13.59 -3.04
C GLN A 25 -14.64 13.94 -1.77
N PHE A 26 -13.33 13.64 -1.74
CA PHE A 26 -12.45 14.00 -0.64
C PHE A 26 -12.34 15.53 -0.46
N ARG A 27 -12.14 16.30 -1.54
CA ARG A 27 -12.12 17.77 -1.49
C ARG A 27 -13.40 18.34 -0.86
N ARG A 28 -14.57 17.87 -1.30
CA ARG A 28 -15.86 18.31 -0.73
C ARG A 28 -15.97 17.94 0.75
N HIS A 29 -15.55 16.73 1.12
CA HIS A 29 -15.50 16.30 2.52
C HIS A 29 -14.61 17.22 3.38
N LEU A 30 -13.47 17.67 2.87
CA LEU A 30 -12.61 18.64 3.58
C LEU A 30 -13.29 20.00 3.74
N ASN A 31 -13.96 20.50 2.70
CA ASN A 31 -14.73 21.74 2.81
C ASN A 31 -15.83 21.64 3.88
N GLU A 32 -16.53 20.50 3.93
CA GLU A 32 -17.60 20.26 4.91
C GLU A 32 -17.07 20.10 6.34
N THR A 33 -15.98 19.34 6.54
CA THR A 33 -15.49 18.98 7.87
C THR A 33 -14.55 20.00 8.49
N LEU A 34 -13.77 20.70 7.66
CA LEU A 34 -12.77 21.68 8.10
C LEU A 34 -13.16 23.13 7.78
N GLY A 35 -14.30 23.35 7.11
CA GLY A 35 -14.77 24.70 6.74
C GLY A 35 -13.90 25.37 5.66
N LEU A 36 -13.18 24.58 4.87
CA LEU A 36 -12.36 25.08 3.76
C LEU A 36 -13.22 25.47 2.56
N ASN A 37 -12.66 26.27 1.65
CA ASN A 37 -13.28 26.70 0.39
C ASN A 37 -12.43 26.28 -0.81
N LEU A 38 -11.97 25.03 -0.83
CA LEU A 38 -11.17 24.50 -1.94
C LEU A 38 -12.07 24.41 -3.17
N ALA A 39 -11.78 25.15 -4.25
CA ALA A 39 -12.62 25.17 -5.45
C ALA A 39 -12.34 23.97 -6.36
N ASP A 40 -11.07 23.59 -6.48
CA ASP A 40 -10.61 22.58 -7.42
C ASP A 40 -9.44 21.73 -6.86
N THR A 41 -8.85 20.90 -7.72
CA THR A 41 -7.70 20.05 -7.37
C THR A 41 -6.43 20.86 -7.11
N ALA A 42 -6.28 22.04 -7.71
CA ALA A 42 -5.11 22.90 -7.47
C ALA A 42 -5.17 23.49 -6.06
N ASP A 43 -6.34 23.91 -5.59
CA ASP A 43 -6.54 24.34 -4.20
C ASP A 43 -6.30 23.19 -3.22
N LEU A 44 -6.80 21.98 -3.53
CA LEU A 44 -6.54 20.79 -2.71
C LEU A 44 -5.04 20.48 -2.60
N HIS A 45 -4.32 20.60 -3.70
CA HIS A 45 -2.86 20.45 -3.71
C HIS A 45 -2.17 21.56 -2.93
N ALA A 46 -2.59 22.82 -3.09
CA ALA A 46 -2.03 23.93 -2.32
C ALA A 46 -2.24 23.71 -0.81
N PHE A 47 -3.40 23.22 -0.40
CA PHE A 47 -3.65 22.81 0.99
C PHE A 47 -2.71 21.69 1.44
N SER A 48 -2.54 20.64 0.65
CA SER A 48 -1.67 19.50 1.02
C SER A 48 -0.20 19.86 1.22
N VAL A 49 0.26 20.90 0.52
CA VAL A 49 1.64 21.42 0.61
C VAL A 49 1.77 22.46 1.72
N ASN A 50 0.82 23.38 1.85
CA ASN A 50 0.91 24.49 2.80
C ASN A 50 0.55 24.08 4.24
N ASP A 51 -0.40 23.15 4.41
CA ASP A 51 -0.78 22.56 5.69
C ASP A 51 -0.63 21.03 5.63
N ARG A 52 0.63 20.62 5.67
CA ARG A 52 1.06 19.22 5.59
C ARG A 52 0.46 18.36 6.70
N GLU A 53 0.49 18.84 7.94
CA GLU A 53 -0.02 18.09 9.09
C GLU A 53 -1.55 17.95 9.00
N GLY A 54 -2.26 19.06 8.74
CA GLY A 54 -3.71 19.07 8.58
C GLY A 54 -4.17 18.15 7.45
N PHE A 55 -3.49 18.18 6.31
CA PHE A 55 -3.81 17.30 5.18
C PHE A 55 -3.69 15.82 5.52
N TRP A 56 -2.57 15.39 6.11
CA TRP A 56 -2.36 13.98 6.42
C TRP A 56 -3.28 13.48 7.54
N VAL A 57 -3.63 14.34 8.51
CA VAL A 57 -4.67 14.03 9.51
C VAL A 57 -6.02 13.82 8.83
N ALA A 58 -6.42 14.74 7.96
CA ALA A 58 -7.70 14.63 7.28
C ALA A 58 -7.76 13.41 6.34
N LEU A 59 -6.66 13.07 5.68
CA LEU A 59 -6.59 11.90 4.80
C LEU A 59 -6.70 10.58 5.59
N LYS A 60 -5.99 10.43 6.72
CA LYS A 60 -6.09 9.21 7.54
C LYS A 60 -7.51 9.02 8.08
N ASP A 61 -8.19 10.11 8.43
CA ASP A 61 -9.54 10.08 8.99
C ASP A 61 -10.58 9.75 7.91
N TYR A 62 -10.47 10.37 6.73
CA TYR A 62 -11.34 10.10 5.58
C TYR A 62 -11.21 8.66 5.08
N THR A 63 -9.99 8.15 4.98
CA THR A 63 -9.72 6.75 4.56
C THR A 63 -10.02 5.74 5.66
N GLY A 64 -10.20 6.21 6.90
CA GLY A 64 -10.46 5.40 8.07
C GLY A 64 -9.31 4.43 8.38
N VAL A 65 -8.05 4.81 8.17
CA VAL A 65 -6.88 3.99 8.53
C VAL A 65 -6.94 3.65 10.03
N ARG A 66 -6.64 2.39 10.37
CA ARG A 66 -6.74 1.85 11.72
C ARG A 66 -5.34 1.78 12.31
N ALA A 67 -5.23 2.28 13.52
CA ALA A 67 -4.05 2.22 14.34
C ALA A 67 -4.50 1.89 15.76
N GLU A 68 -3.64 1.23 16.52
CA GLU A 68 -3.82 1.05 17.96
C GLU A 68 -3.73 2.38 18.70
N THR A 69 -2.79 3.23 18.26
CA THR A 69 -2.68 4.62 18.69
C THR A 69 -2.13 5.45 17.54
N TRP A 70 -2.54 6.71 17.44
CA TRP A 70 -1.94 7.69 16.54
C TRP A 70 -0.94 8.60 17.26
N GLY A 71 -1.05 8.70 18.59
CA GLY A 71 -0.39 9.71 19.41
C GLY A 71 -0.73 11.15 18.99
N ASP A 72 0.08 12.09 19.44
CA ASP A 72 -0.21 13.53 19.30
C ASP A 72 0.56 14.19 18.16
N ARG A 73 1.73 13.66 17.80
CA ARG A 73 2.62 14.30 16.82
C ARG A 73 2.32 13.78 15.42
N VAL A 74 2.12 14.70 14.47
CA VAL A 74 1.86 14.36 13.07
C VAL A 74 3.15 14.42 12.25
N LEU A 75 3.92 15.51 12.36
CA LEU A 75 5.17 15.68 11.63
C LEU A 75 6.28 16.19 12.55
N VAL A 76 7.42 15.51 12.55
CA VAL A 76 8.64 15.95 13.24
C VAL A 76 9.76 16.09 12.22
N ASP A 77 10.57 17.14 12.36
CA ASP A 77 11.67 17.45 11.44
C ASP A 77 11.22 17.56 9.97
N GLY A 78 10.05 18.17 9.73
CA GLY A 78 9.38 18.18 8.42
C GLY A 78 10.18 18.78 7.26
N ASP A 79 11.22 19.57 7.54
CA ASP A 79 12.04 20.21 6.52
C ASP A 79 13.39 19.48 6.32
N LYS A 80 13.66 18.40 7.06
CA LYS A 80 14.88 17.59 6.89
C LYS A 80 14.71 16.52 5.83
N MET A 81 15.67 16.45 4.91
CA MET A 81 15.78 15.40 3.90
C MET A 81 17.22 14.86 3.83
N PRO A 82 17.49 13.61 4.30
CA PRO A 82 16.57 12.67 4.98
C PRO A 82 16.34 13.04 6.47
N GLY A 83 15.26 12.53 7.07
CA GLY A 83 15.06 12.58 8.53
C GLY A 83 13.67 12.98 9.01
N ALA A 84 12.79 13.49 8.14
CA ALA A 84 11.40 13.77 8.47
C ALA A 84 10.68 12.50 8.98
N LYS A 85 9.86 12.64 10.03
CA LYS A 85 9.09 11.55 10.64
C LYS A 85 7.61 11.87 10.66
N TRP A 86 6.83 11.04 9.97
CA TRP A 86 5.37 11.10 9.95
C TRP A 86 4.78 10.18 11.00
N PHE A 87 3.84 10.71 11.78
CA PHE A 87 3.14 10.01 12.85
C PHE A 87 4.09 9.18 13.74
N PRO A 88 5.14 9.78 14.33
CA PRO A 88 6.18 9.03 15.05
C PRO A 88 5.67 8.28 16.29
N ASP A 89 4.51 8.65 16.81
CA ASP A 89 3.85 8.00 17.95
C ASP A 89 2.83 6.93 17.51
N ALA A 90 2.53 6.84 16.22
CA ALA A 90 1.53 5.92 15.74
C ALA A 90 2.01 4.47 15.77
N ARG A 91 1.13 3.57 16.17
CA ARG A 91 1.34 2.13 16.11
C ARG A 91 0.18 1.51 15.33
N LEU A 92 0.48 1.00 14.14
CA LEU A 92 -0.50 0.37 13.25
C LEU A 92 0.08 -0.89 12.62
N ASN A 93 -0.80 -1.73 12.05
CA ASN A 93 -0.39 -2.89 11.28
C ASN A 93 -0.89 -2.81 9.84
N TYR A 94 0.01 -2.96 8.87
CA TYR A 94 -0.33 -2.89 7.44
C TYR A 94 -1.31 -4.01 7.03
N ALA A 95 -1.05 -5.25 7.44
CA ALA A 95 -1.90 -6.39 7.10
C ALA A 95 -3.28 -6.27 7.75
N GLU A 96 -3.38 -5.78 8.99
CA GLU A 96 -4.67 -5.50 9.64
C GLU A 96 -5.51 -4.53 8.80
N ASN A 97 -4.89 -3.47 8.27
CA ASN A 97 -5.57 -2.48 7.46
C ASN A 97 -6.10 -3.03 6.14
N LEU A 98 -5.37 -3.98 5.52
CA LEU A 98 -5.78 -4.62 4.27
C LEU A 98 -6.75 -5.80 4.47
N LEU A 99 -6.72 -6.46 5.63
CA LEU A 99 -7.50 -7.67 5.94
C LEU A 99 -8.72 -7.39 6.84
N ARG A 100 -9.21 -6.15 6.85
CA ARG A 100 -10.39 -5.74 7.63
C ARG A 100 -11.65 -6.50 7.22
N ARG A 101 -11.77 -6.79 5.93
CA ARG A 101 -12.90 -7.51 5.35
C ARG A 101 -12.66 -9.01 5.50
N ARG A 102 -13.72 -9.74 5.83
CA ARG A 102 -13.74 -11.21 5.96
C ARG A 102 -15.01 -11.79 5.34
N ASP A 103 -15.48 -11.14 4.28
CA ASP A 103 -16.69 -11.52 3.56
C ASP A 103 -16.36 -12.39 2.33
N SER A 104 -17.41 -12.81 1.63
CA SER A 104 -17.32 -13.69 0.46
C SER A 104 -17.03 -12.95 -0.85
N ALA A 105 -16.86 -11.62 -0.85
CA ALA A 105 -16.53 -10.90 -2.07
C ALA A 105 -15.09 -11.21 -2.52
N GLU A 106 -14.84 -11.09 -3.83
CA GLU A 106 -13.52 -11.29 -4.41
C GLU A 106 -12.53 -10.23 -3.89
N ALA A 107 -11.44 -10.69 -3.26
CA ALA A 107 -10.30 -9.87 -2.83
C ALA A 107 -9.20 -9.87 -3.88
N ILE A 108 -8.91 -11.05 -4.46
CA ILE A 108 -7.89 -11.23 -5.49
C ILE A 108 -8.52 -11.95 -6.68
N VAL A 109 -8.36 -11.39 -7.87
CA VAL A 109 -8.73 -12.02 -9.13
C VAL A 109 -7.45 -12.28 -9.92
N PHE A 110 -7.08 -13.55 -10.02
CA PHE A 110 -5.90 -14.01 -10.73
C PHE A 110 -6.23 -14.43 -12.16
N ARG A 111 -5.26 -14.23 -13.06
CA ARG A 111 -5.26 -14.71 -14.45
C ARG A 111 -3.89 -15.29 -14.77
N SER A 112 -3.88 -16.46 -15.40
CA SER A 112 -2.69 -17.06 -15.98
C SER A 112 -2.66 -16.90 -17.50
N GLU A 113 -1.50 -17.16 -18.09
CA GLU A 113 -1.30 -17.20 -19.55
C GLU A 113 -2.09 -18.34 -20.22
N THR A 114 -2.42 -19.40 -19.47
CA THR A 114 -3.32 -20.47 -19.93
C THR A 114 -4.80 -20.04 -20.00
N GLY A 115 -5.10 -18.79 -19.64
CA GLY A 115 -6.46 -18.26 -19.55
C GLY A 115 -7.21 -18.66 -18.28
N ALA A 116 -6.56 -19.38 -17.35
CA ALA A 116 -7.20 -19.79 -16.11
C ALA A 116 -7.52 -18.56 -15.24
N ARG A 117 -8.75 -18.54 -14.71
CA ARG A 117 -9.21 -17.54 -13.74
C ARG A 117 -9.35 -18.20 -12.38
N ARG A 118 -8.72 -17.62 -11.37
CA ARG A 118 -9.01 -17.93 -9.97
C ARG A 118 -9.46 -16.65 -9.27
N ALA A 119 -10.42 -16.77 -8.37
CA ALA A 119 -10.77 -15.71 -7.46
C ALA A 119 -10.65 -16.21 -6.03
N GLN A 120 -10.06 -15.39 -5.17
CA GLN A 120 -9.96 -15.62 -3.75
C GLN A 120 -10.81 -14.58 -3.02
N THR A 121 -11.63 -15.02 -2.09
CA THR A 121 -12.50 -14.13 -1.31
C THR A 121 -11.70 -13.42 -0.21
N PHE A 122 -12.23 -12.35 0.35
CA PHE A 122 -11.64 -11.70 1.52
C PHE A 122 -11.50 -12.67 2.71
N ALA A 123 -12.53 -13.48 2.98
CA ALA A 123 -12.46 -14.53 4.00
C ALA A 123 -11.35 -15.55 3.69
N GLY A 124 -11.27 -16.05 2.45
CA GLY A 124 -10.25 -17.04 2.07
C GLY A 124 -8.83 -16.48 2.09
N LEU A 125 -8.64 -15.20 1.78
CA LEU A 125 -7.35 -14.52 1.92
C LEU A 125 -6.98 -14.38 3.40
N TYR A 126 -7.92 -13.97 4.24
CA TYR A 126 -7.71 -13.88 5.69
C TYR A 126 -7.26 -15.22 6.29
N ASP A 127 -7.95 -16.31 5.95
CA ASP A 127 -7.64 -17.65 6.47
C ASP A 127 -6.26 -18.13 6.00
N GLN A 128 -5.91 -17.90 4.73
CA GLN A 128 -4.59 -18.24 4.21
C GLN A 128 -3.49 -17.43 4.90
N VAL A 129 -3.68 -16.12 5.07
CA VAL A 129 -2.73 -15.26 5.79
C VAL A 129 -2.59 -15.70 7.24
N SER A 130 -3.69 -16.04 7.92
CA SER A 130 -3.68 -16.54 9.30
C SER A 130 -2.87 -17.82 9.44
N SER A 131 -3.04 -18.77 8.51
CA SER A 131 -2.27 -20.01 8.47
C SER A 131 -0.77 -19.76 8.28
N LEU A 132 -0.40 -18.95 7.29
CA LEU A 132 0.99 -18.59 7.03
C LEU A 132 1.62 -17.82 8.19
N THR A 133 0.86 -16.95 8.85
CA THR A 133 1.31 -16.19 10.01
C THR A 133 1.68 -17.12 11.17
N GLN A 134 0.86 -18.13 11.44
CA GLN A 134 1.14 -19.14 12.47
C GLN A 134 2.40 -19.94 12.11
N TYR A 135 2.52 -20.38 10.86
CA TYR A 135 3.73 -21.06 10.38
C TYR A 135 4.99 -20.20 10.57
N LEU A 136 4.95 -18.92 10.22
CA LEU A 136 6.10 -18.01 10.40
C LEU A 136 6.45 -17.82 11.88
N LYS A 137 5.44 -17.69 12.76
CA LYS A 137 5.66 -17.66 14.22
C LYS A 137 6.33 -18.94 14.72
N ASP A 138 5.91 -20.10 14.25
CA ASP A 138 6.49 -21.39 14.63
C ASP A 138 7.94 -21.55 14.14
N ARG A 139 8.30 -20.88 13.04
CA ARG A 139 9.70 -20.74 12.57
C ARG A 139 10.48 -19.65 13.30
N GLY A 140 9.88 -19.05 14.32
CA GLY A 140 10.50 -18.06 15.20
C GLY A 140 10.60 -16.67 14.58
N VAL A 141 9.86 -16.35 13.52
CA VAL A 141 9.86 -15.00 12.92
C VAL A 141 9.31 -13.98 13.91
N GLN A 142 10.05 -12.88 14.09
CA GLN A 142 9.72 -11.76 14.98
C GLN A 142 9.68 -10.44 14.21
N SER A 143 9.17 -9.39 14.86
CA SER A 143 9.19 -8.03 14.30
C SER A 143 10.63 -7.61 13.97
N GLY A 144 10.85 -7.09 12.76
CA GLY A 144 12.18 -6.73 12.24
C GLY A 144 12.97 -7.86 11.58
N ASP A 145 12.55 -9.13 11.71
CA ASP A 145 13.12 -10.21 10.91
C ASP A 145 12.78 -10.01 9.42
N ARG A 146 13.67 -10.45 8.53
CA ARG A 146 13.41 -10.39 7.08
C ARG A 146 12.81 -11.71 6.61
N VAL A 147 11.74 -11.61 5.83
CA VAL A 147 11.12 -12.72 5.12
C VAL A 147 11.22 -12.41 3.63
N ALA A 148 11.84 -13.32 2.88
CA ALA A 148 12.08 -13.13 1.46
C ALA A 148 11.19 -14.03 0.60
N GLY A 149 10.78 -13.55 -0.57
CA GLY A 149 10.02 -14.29 -1.56
C GLY A 149 10.68 -14.27 -2.94
N TYR A 150 10.96 -15.44 -3.50
CA TYR A 150 11.31 -15.65 -4.90
C TYR A 150 10.11 -16.31 -5.59
N LEU A 151 9.12 -15.48 -5.90
CA LEU A 151 7.75 -15.90 -6.20
C LEU A 151 7.20 -15.14 -7.40
N PRO A 152 6.46 -15.82 -8.30
CA PRO A 152 5.78 -15.15 -9.40
C PRO A 152 4.58 -14.34 -8.90
N ASN A 153 3.94 -13.59 -9.81
CA ASN A 153 2.75 -12.79 -9.49
C ASN A 153 1.51 -13.67 -9.24
N MET A 154 1.47 -14.25 -8.05
CA MET A 154 0.46 -15.20 -7.60
C MET A 154 -0.24 -14.70 -6.33
N PRO A 155 -1.51 -15.07 -6.09
CA PRO A 155 -2.21 -14.79 -4.83
C PRO A 155 -1.43 -15.21 -3.59
N GLU A 156 -0.69 -16.32 -3.68
CA GLU A 156 0.18 -16.84 -2.61
C GLU A 156 1.30 -15.86 -2.23
N ALA A 157 1.84 -15.08 -3.18
CA ALA A 157 2.85 -14.06 -2.91
C ALA A 157 2.28 -12.91 -2.08
N VAL A 158 1.03 -12.51 -2.36
CA VAL A 158 0.30 -11.52 -1.56
C VAL A 158 0.05 -12.06 -0.15
N ALA A 159 -0.40 -13.32 -0.04
CA ALA A 159 -0.66 -13.95 1.25
C ALA A 159 0.62 -14.07 2.11
N ALA A 160 1.76 -14.45 1.51
CA ALA A 160 3.05 -14.53 2.19
C ALA A 160 3.54 -13.15 2.70
N MET A 161 3.41 -12.11 1.87
CA MET A 161 3.75 -10.74 2.26
C MET A 161 2.86 -10.23 3.40
N LEU A 162 1.54 -10.46 3.31
CA LEU A 162 0.60 -10.06 4.37
C LEU A 162 0.88 -10.83 5.68
N ALA A 163 1.23 -12.10 5.60
CA ALA A 163 1.60 -12.88 6.77
C ALA A 163 2.87 -12.33 7.44
N ALA A 164 3.92 -12.04 6.68
CA ALA A 164 5.15 -11.43 7.20
C ALA A 164 4.88 -10.06 7.85
N THR A 165 4.18 -9.17 7.14
CA THR A 165 3.88 -7.82 7.64
C THR A 165 2.91 -7.83 8.83
N SER A 166 2.06 -8.85 8.97
CA SER A 166 1.21 -9.02 10.18
C SER A 166 2.03 -9.26 11.45
N LEU A 167 3.26 -9.81 11.33
CA LEU A 167 4.18 -10.03 12.44
C LEU A 167 5.12 -8.84 12.71
N GLY A 168 5.04 -7.78 11.89
CA GLY A 168 6.03 -6.71 11.86
C GLY A 168 7.36 -7.14 11.22
N ALA A 169 7.40 -8.30 10.55
CA ALA A 169 8.56 -8.71 9.76
C ALA A 169 8.65 -7.86 8.48
N VAL A 170 9.88 -7.69 7.98
CA VAL A 170 10.18 -6.94 6.76
C VAL A 170 10.13 -7.89 5.57
N TRP A 171 9.18 -7.65 4.66
CA TRP A 171 9.07 -8.41 3.42
C TRP A 171 10.03 -7.88 2.35
N SER A 172 10.70 -8.79 1.64
CA SER A 172 11.47 -8.49 0.44
C SER A 172 11.20 -9.54 -0.63
N SER A 173 11.22 -9.19 -1.91
CA SER A 173 10.92 -10.16 -2.97
C SER A 173 11.66 -9.91 -4.27
N CYS A 174 11.80 -10.96 -5.08
CA CYS A 174 12.33 -10.95 -6.44
C CYS A 174 11.46 -11.86 -7.34
N SER A 175 11.32 -11.50 -8.62
CA SER A 175 10.68 -12.37 -9.62
C SER A 175 11.53 -13.62 -9.87
N PRO A 176 10.92 -14.79 -10.14
CA PRO A 176 11.61 -15.99 -10.63
C PRO A 176 12.42 -15.77 -11.92
N ASP A 177 12.20 -14.68 -12.64
CA ASP A 177 12.99 -14.32 -13.83
C ASP A 177 14.42 -13.85 -13.48
N PHE A 178 14.69 -13.56 -12.20
CA PHE A 178 16.03 -13.16 -11.76
C PHE A 178 16.97 -14.35 -11.73
N GLY A 179 18.13 -14.20 -12.36
CA GLY A 179 19.22 -15.17 -12.23
C GLY A 179 19.75 -15.27 -10.79
N VAL A 180 20.31 -16.42 -10.45
CA VAL A 180 20.78 -16.78 -9.09
C VAL A 180 21.67 -15.70 -8.48
N GLN A 181 22.64 -15.16 -9.23
CA GLN A 181 23.55 -14.13 -8.71
C GLN A 181 22.78 -12.87 -8.28
N GLY A 182 21.79 -12.43 -9.07
CA GLY A 182 20.99 -11.25 -8.75
C GLY A 182 20.11 -11.43 -7.51
N VAL A 183 19.73 -12.68 -7.21
CA VAL A 183 19.00 -13.05 -5.99
C VAL A 183 19.94 -13.04 -4.79
N LEU A 184 21.14 -13.64 -4.92
CA LEU A 184 22.16 -13.66 -3.86
C LEU A 184 22.64 -12.25 -3.50
N ASP A 185 22.89 -11.40 -4.49
CA ASP A 185 23.34 -10.03 -4.26
C ASP A 185 22.30 -9.21 -3.47
N ARG A 186 21.01 -9.50 -3.62
CA ARG A 186 19.92 -8.82 -2.90
C ARG A 186 19.69 -9.41 -1.52
N PHE A 187 19.44 -10.72 -1.46
CA PHE A 187 19.05 -11.38 -0.21
C PHE A 187 20.23 -11.64 0.72
N GLY A 188 21.45 -11.76 0.18
CA GLY A 188 22.67 -11.84 0.98
C GLY A 188 22.91 -10.59 1.82
N GLN A 189 22.46 -9.41 1.38
CA GLN A 189 22.59 -8.16 2.15
C GLN A 189 21.64 -8.07 3.34
N ILE A 190 20.49 -8.74 3.25
CA ILE A 190 19.42 -8.61 4.25
C ILE A 190 19.23 -9.87 5.10
N GLU A 191 19.94 -10.96 4.79
CA GLU A 191 19.95 -12.22 5.57
C GLU A 191 18.54 -12.65 6.04
N PRO A 192 17.65 -13.05 5.10
CA PRO A 192 16.29 -13.42 5.45
C PRO A 192 16.25 -14.70 6.30
N LYS A 193 15.39 -14.69 7.30
CA LYS A 193 15.19 -15.83 8.21
C LYS A 193 14.33 -16.92 7.59
N VAL A 194 13.40 -16.52 6.73
CA VAL A 194 12.53 -17.41 5.96
C VAL A 194 12.56 -17.00 4.51
N PHE A 195 12.62 -17.99 3.62
CA PHE A 195 12.64 -17.82 2.17
C PHE A 195 11.52 -18.64 1.55
N PHE A 196 10.56 -17.97 0.91
CA PHE A 196 9.53 -18.61 0.08
C PHE A 196 10.02 -18.69 -1.36
N CYS A 197 9.87 -19.85 -2.00
CA CYS A 197 10.19 -20.04 -3.41
C CYS A 197 9.14 -20.86 -4.14
N THR A 198 8.99 -20.61 -5.43
CA THR A 198 8.26 -21.49 -6.34
C THR A 198 9.17 -22.58 -6.89
N ASP A 199 8.59 -23.68 -7.36
CA ASP A 199 9.30 -24.76 -8.06
C ASP A 199 9.46 -24.47 -9.57
N GLY A 200 8.72 -23.50 -10.10
CA GLY A 200 8.85 -22.96 -11.45
C GLY A 200 7.94 -21.75 -11.72
N TYR A 201 8.15 -21.10 -12.87
CA TYR A 201 7.29 -20.09 -13.47
C TYR A 201 7.00 -20.45 -14.93
#